data_AF-A0A9D6PHZ5-F1
#
_entry.id   AF-A0A9D6PHZ5-F1
#
_cell.length_a   1.000
_cell.length_b   1.000
_cell.length_c   1.000
_cell.angle_alpha   90.00
_cell.angle_beta   90.00
_cell.angle_gamma   90.00
#
_symmetry.space_group_name_H-M   'P 1'
#
loop_
_entity.id
_entity.type
_entity.pdbx_description
1 polymer ?
#
loop_
_entity_poly.entity_id
_entity_poly.type
_entity_poly.pdbx_seq_one_letter_code
_entity_poly.pdbx_strand_id
1 'polypeptide(L)' 'MQSDSNIKLSQSLIDELTHALHMIKGYGSIEIYVQDSTVTQITVRNIKKTKVNIDSSYSNGKTTRFIPR' A
#
# COMPACT_ATOMS: atom_id res chain seq x y z
N MET A 1 -25.42 7.63 26.41
CA MET A 1 -26.17 7.15 25.23
C MET A 1 -25.18 6.70 24.19
N GLN A 2 -24.93 5.40 24.12
CA GLN A 2 -24.13 4.77 23.07
C GLN A 2 -25.17 4.21 22.10
N SER A 3 -25.44 4.93 21.01
CA SER A 3 -26.25 4.39 19.92
C SER A 3 -25.31 3.54 19.08
N ASP A 4 -25.36 2.23 19.26
CA ASP A 4 -24.89 1.28 18.26
C ASP A 4 -25.74 1.51 17.01
N SER A 5 -25.31 2.48 16.20
CA SER A 5 -25.85 2.68 14.88
C SER A 5 -25.55 1.40 14.12
N ASN A 6 -26.59 0.60 13.90
CA ASN A 6 -26.61 -0.45 12.91
C ASN A 6 -26.44 0.23 11.54
N ILE A 7 -25.23 0.68 11.26
CA ILE A 7 -24.85 1.27 9.98
C ILE A 7 -24.94 0.11 9.01
N LYS A 8 -26.06 0.04 8.30
CA LYS A 8 -26.17 -0.83 7.14
C LYS A 8 -25.16 -0.32 6.12
N LEU A 9 -23.94 -0.86 6.17
CA LEU A 9 -22.97 -0.72 5.11
C LEU A 9 -23.59 -1.27 3.83
N SER A 10 -23.47 -0.53 2.73
CA SER A 10 -23.95 -1.05 1.47
C SER A 10 -23.13 -2.29 1.10
N GLN A 11 -23.81 -3.33 0.61
CA GLN A 11 -23.11 -4.54 0.15
C GLN A 11 -22.10 -4.20 -0.95
N SER A 12 -22.42 -3.23 -1.80
CA SER A 12 -21.51 -2.73 -2.84
C SER A 12 -20.18 -2.22 -2.28
N LEU A 13 -20.21 -1.46 -1.18
CA LEU A 13 -18.99 -0.93 -0.56
C LEU A 13 -18.16 -2.06 0.05
N ILE A 14 -18.82 -3.06 0.67
CA ILE A 14 -18.14 -4.24 1.20
C ILE A 14 -17.47 -5.03 0.08
N ASP A 15 -18.17 -5.22 -1.05
CA ASP A 15 -17.64 -5.96 -2.20
C ASP A 15 -16.45 -5.22 -2.83
N GLU A 16 -16.52 -3.90 -2.97
CA GLU A 16 -15.43 -3.05 -3.45
C GLU A 16 -14.20 -3.11 -2.54
N LEU A 17 -14.40 -3.00 -1.22
CA LEU A 17 -13.31 -3.11 -0.24
C LEU A 17 -12.68 -4.51 -0.27
N THR A 18 -13.51 -5.55 -0.39
CA THR A 18 -13.04 -6.95 -0.50
C THR A 18 -12.21 -7.13 -1.76
N HIS A 19 -12.67 -6.60 -2.90
CA HIS A 19 -11.93 -6.64 -4.15
C HIS A 19 -10.60 -5.89 -4.05
N ALA A 20 -10.59 -4.68 -3.47
CA ALA A 20 -9.39 -3.87 -3.28
C ALA A 20 -8.34 -4.57 -2.39
N LEU A 21 -8.78 -5.28 -1.34
CA LEU A 21 -7.90 -6.11 -0.50
C LEU A 21 -7.25 -7.25 -1.28
N HIS A 22 -8.02 -7.96 -2.12
CA HIS A 22 -7.49 -9.04 -2.95
C HIS A 22 -6.51 -8.57 -4.04
N MET A 23 -6.56 -7.29 -4.42
CA MET A 23 -5.61 -6.71 -5.37
C MET A 23 -4.20 -6.50 -4.79
N ILE A 24 -4.02 -6.58 -3.47
CA ILE A 24 -2.71 -6.45 -2.83
C ILE A 24 -1.93 -7.76 -2.98
N LYS A 25 -0.91 -7.75 -3.84
CA LYS A 25 -0.05 -8.90 -4.12
C LYS A 25 1.17 -8.87 -3.19
N GLY A 26 0.95 -9.25 -1.93
CA GLY A 26 1.99 -9.30 -0.89
C GLY A 26 1.93 -8.10 0.04
N TYR A 27 2.77 -7.09 -0.17
CA TYR A 27 2.78 -5.87 0.65
C TYR A 27 2.09 -4.73 -0.07
N GLY A 28 1.35 -3.91 0.66
CA GLY A 28 0.65 -2.77 0.10
C GLY A 28 -0.18 -2.03 1.13
N SER A 29 -0.95 -1.05 0.63
CA SER A 29 -1.93 -0.31 1.41
C SER A 29 -3.19 -0.04 0.57
N ILE A 30 -4.29 0.20 1.28
CA ILE A 30 -5.52 0.75 0.70
C ILE A 30 -5.70 2.14 1.29
N GLU A 31 -6.05 3.10 0.45
CA GLU A 31 -6.43 4.46 0.82
C GLU A 31 -7.90 4.67 0.45
N ILE A 32 -8.71 5.12 1.42
CA ILE A 32 -10.14 5.36 1.23
C ILE A 32 -10.37 6.86 1.39
N TYR A 33 -10.96 7.47 0.36
CA TYR A 33 -11.30 8.89 0.35
C TYR A 33 -12.81 9.03 0.57
N VAL A 34 -13.17 9.87 1.55
CA VAL A 34 -14.55 10.13 1.94
C VAL A 34 -14.81 11.61 1.81
N GLN A 35 -15.88 11.98 1.12
CA GLN A 35 -16.38 13.34 1.00
C GLN A 35 -17.89 13.32 1.22
N ASP A 36 -18.42 14.30 1.96
CA ASP A 36 -19.87 14.42 2.21
C ASP A 36 -20.49 13.12 2.75
N SER A 37 -19.77 12.46 3.67
CA SER A 37 -20.13 11.16 4.27
C SER A 37 -20.27 10.00 3.28
N THR A 38 -19.74 10.15 2.07
CA THR A 38 -19.79 9.17 0.97
C THR A 38 -18.37 8.81 0.54
N VAL A 39 -18.11 7.52 0.29
CA VAL A 39 -16.82 7.08 -0.29
C VAL A 39 -16.77 7.53 -1.74
N THR A 40 -15.75 8.30 -2.10
CA THR A 40 -15.57 8.83 -3.46
C THR A 40 -14.47 8.11 -4.22
N GLN A 41 -13.49 7.53 -3.52
CA GLN A 41 -12.38 6.82 -4.16
C GLN A 41 -11.77 5.78 -3.21
N ILE A 42 -11.42 4.63 -3.78
CA ILE A 42 -10.59 3.60 -3.14
C ILE A 42 -9.34 3.43 -4.01
N THR A 43 -8.16 3.60 -3.41
CA THR A 43 -6.87 3.44 -4.10
C THR A 43 -6.09 2.30 -3.49
N VAL A 44 -5.58 1.40 -4.34
CA VAL A 44 -4.70 0.29 -3.90
C VAL A 44 -3.26 0.60 -4.29
N ARG A 45 -2.36 0.59 -3.31
CA ARG A 45 -0.91 0.74 -3.54
C ARG A 45 -0.20 -0.57 -3.26
N ASN A 46 0.34 -1.19 -4.29
CA ASN A 46 1.19 -2.37 -4.16
C ASN A 46 2.64 -1.96 -3.90
N ILE A 47 3.25 -2.49 -2.84
CA ILE A 47 4.63 -2.24 -2.45
C ILE A 47 5.46 -3.46 -2.85
N LYS A 48 6.29 -3.29 -3.88
CA LYS A 48 7.28 -4.30 -4.25
C LYS A 48 8.49 -4.15 -3.34
N LYS A 49 8.64 -5.03 -2.34
CA LYS A 49 9.91 -5.14 -1.61
C LYS A 49 10.98 -5.62 -2.58
N THR A 50 11.99 -4.79 -2.84
CA THR A 50 13.21 -5.25 -3.51
C THR A 50 14.03 -6.00 -2.47
N LYS A 51 14.36 -7.27 -2.76
CA LYS A 51 15.44 -7.93 -2.03
C LYS A 51 16.71 -7.19 -2.41
N VAL A 52 17.22 -6.34 -1.52
CA VAL A 52 18.59 -5.88 -1.65
C VAL A 52 19.42 -7.11 -1.30
N ASN A 53 19.84 -7.87 -2.31
CA ASN A 53 21.00 -8.72 -2.14
C ASN A 53 22.14 -7.74 -1.92
N ILE A 54 22.43 -7.48 -0.65
CA ILE A 54 23.75 -7.00 -0.26
C ILE A 54 24.63 -8.21 -0.52
N ASP A 55 24.99 -8.41 -1.78
CA ASP A 55 26.02 -9.37 -2.14
C ASP A 55 27.21 -9.02 -1.25
N SER A 56 27.74 -10.03 -0.60
CA SER A 56 28.88 -10.02 0.32
C SER A 56 30.20 -9.60 -0.35
N SER A 57 30.13 -8.86 -1.46
CA SER A 57 31.23 -8.27 -2.21
C SER A 57 31.83 -7.03 -1.57
N TYR A 58 31.43 -6.65 -0.34
CA TYR A 58 32.31 -5.89 0.55
C TYR A 58 33.43 -6.79 1.08
N SER A 59 34.21 -7.36 0.17
CA SER A 59 35.57 -7.83 0.42
C SER A 59 36.52 -6.70 0.00
N ASN A 60 36.91 -5.92 1.01
CA ASN A 60 38.12 -5.06 1.04
C ASN A 60 38.30 -4.04 -0.10
N GLY A 61 37.77 -2.83 0.13
CA GLY A 61 38.41 -1.54 -0.16
C GLY A 61 38.95 -1.28 -1.57
N LYS A 62 38.13 -0.68 -2.44
CA LYS A 62 38.60 0.30 -3.45
C LYS A 62 37.55 1.39 -3.66
N THR A 63 37.80 2.57 -3.10
CA THR A 63 37.04 3.80 -3.38
C THR A 63 37.37 4.25 -4.80
N THR A 64 36.53 3.96 -5.78
CA THR A 64 36.58 4.63 -7.09
C THR A 64 35.77 5.91 -7.00
N ARG A 65 36.47 7.04 -6.94
CA ARG A 65 35.88 8.38 -6.93
C ARG A 65 35.34 8.67 -8.34
N PHE A 66 34.04 8.94 -8.46
CA PHE A 66 33.42 9.35 -9.72
C PHE A 66 33.90 10.77 -10.09
N ILE A 67 34.44 10.94 -11.32
CA ILE A 67 34.75 12.25 -11.90
C ILE A 67 33.80 12.45 -13.09
N PRO A 68 32.81 13.36 -13.01
CA PRO A 68 31.96 13.68 -14.15
C PRO A 68 32.76 14.41 -15.25
N ARG A 69 32.42 14.13 -16.51
CA ARG A 69 32.81 14.94 -17.67
C ARG A 69 31.73 15.98 -17.95
#